data_AF-A0A955NJ75-F1
#
_entry.id   AF-A0A955NJ75-F1
#
_cell.length_a   1.000
_cell.length_b   1.000
_cell.length_c   1.000
_cell.angle_alpha   90.00
_cell.angle_beta   90.00
_cell.angle_gamma   90.00
#
_symmetry.space_group_name_H-M   'P 1'
#
loop_
_entity.id
_entity.type
_entity.pdbx_description
1 polymer ?
#
loop_
_entity_poly.entity_id
_entity_poly.type
_entity_poly.pdbx_seq_one_letter_code
_entity_poly.pdbx_strand_id
1 'polypeptide(L)' 'MNESKLFRGVCASTVTPFGPDGGLRLELLKPHIDWIINDGADAISPLGSSGEFAALEVTDRKRVLEAALEANSGRV' A
#
# COMPACT_ATOMS: atom_id res chain seq x y z
N MET A 1 20.36 -2.05 -21.97
CA MET A 1 19.20 -2.19 -21.07
C MET A 1 18.63 -0.80 -20.87
N ASN A 2 17.35 -0.56 -21.14
CA ASN A 2 16.76 0.77 -21.07
C ASN A 2 16.68 1.19 -19.59
N GLU A 3 17.32 2.30 -19.24
CA GLU A 3 17.65 2.73 -17.86
C GLU A 3 16.50 3.38 -17.07
N SER A 4 15.23 3.12 -17.37
CA SER A 4 14.12 3.84 -16.72
C SER A 4 12.92 2.95 -16.37
N LYS A 5 13.11 2.03 -15.41
CA LYS A 5 12.01 1.32 -14.73
C LYS A 5 11.87 1.64 -13.24
N LEU A 6 12.68 2.56 -12.71
CA LEU A 6 12.59 2.97 -11.32
C LEU A 6 11.87 4.32 -11.25
N PHE A 7 10.93 4.43 -10.32
CA PHE A 7 10.31 5.71 -9.97
C PHE A 7 11.39 6.68 -9.46
N ARG A 8 11.11 7.99 -9.54
CA ARG A 8 11.93 9.03 -8.93
C ARG A 8 11.04 9.88 -8.04
N GLY A 9 11.55 10.28 -6.88
CA GLY A 9 10.83 11.08 -5.91
C GLY A 9 10.46 10.29 -4.65
N VAL A 10 9.33 10.61 -4.04
CA VAL A 10 8.92 10.07 -2.74
C VAL A 10 8.18 8.75 -2.90
N CYS A 11 8.72 7.68 -2.33
CA CYS A 11 8.00 6.42 -2.14
C CYS A 11 7.43 6.35 -0.72
N ALA A 12 6.13 6.56 -0.59
CA ALA A 12 5.44 6.54 0.69
C ALA A 12 5.13 5.11 1.12
N SER A 13 5.51 4.73 2.34
CA SER A 13 5.05 3.47 2.94
C SER A 13 3.58 3.58 3.33
N THR A 14 2.78 2.59 2.97
CA THR A 14 1.38 2.52 3.42
C THR A 14 1.27 1.73 4.71
N VAL A 15 0.28 2.06 5.54
CA VAL A 15 -0.09 1.23 6.70
C VAL A 15 -1.10 0.16 6.29
N THR A 16 -1.21 -0.92 7.10
CA THR A 16 -2.32 -1.87 6.95
C THR A 16 -3.44 -1.52 7.93
N PRO A 17 -4.64 -1.15 7.46
CA PRO A 17 -5.73 -0.81 8.38
C PRO A 17 -6.28 -2.06 9.08
N PHE A 18 -6.38 -2.00 10.40
CA PHE A 18 -6.97 -3.05 11.24
C PHE A 18 -8.18 -2.52 12.02
N GLY A 19 -9.13 -3.41 12.30
CA GLY A 19 -10.24 -3.18 13.20
C GLY A 19 -9.85 -3.36 14.67
N PRO A 20 -10.73 -2.99 15.61
CA PRO A 20 -10.49 -3.17 17.04
C PRO A 20 -10.27 -4.64 17.47
N ASP A 21 -10.74 -5.59 16.66
CA ASP A 21 -10.58 -7.03 16.83
C ASP A 21 -9.33 -7.60 16.15
N GLY A 22 -8.51 -6.75 15.52
CA GLY A 22 -7.35 -7.15 14.73
C GLY A 22 -7.69 -7.62 13.31
N GLY A 23 -8.96 -7.58 12.90
CA GLY A 23 -9.37 -7.94 11.54
C GLY A 23 -8.93 -6.90 10.50
N LEU A 24 -8.60 -7.34 9.29
CA LEU A 24 -8.25 -6.44 8.19
C LEU A 24 -9.43 -5.55 7.77
N ARG A 25 -9.15 -4.25 7.58
CA ARG A 25 -10.10 -3.24 7.09
C ARG A 25 -9.68 -2.75 5.70
N LEU A 26 -9.70 -3.67 4.73
CA LEU A 26 -9.17 -3.46 3.38
C LEU A 26 -9.85 -2.29 2.65
N GLU A 27 -11.11 -2.02 2.94
CA GLU A 27 -11.87 -0.89 2.37
C GLU A 27 -11.27 0.48 2.73
N LEU A 28 -10.47 0.56 3.80
CA LEU A 28 -9.78 1.78 4.22
C LEU A 28 -8.45 2.00 3.49
N LEU A 29 -7.93 1.00 2.76
CA LEU A 29 -6.70 1.17 1.97
C LEU A 29 -6.90 2.17 0.84
N LYS A 30 -8.05 2.16 0.16
CA LYS A 30 -8.34 3.10 -0.92
C LYS A 30 -8.27 4.55 -0.48
N PRO A 31 -9.04 5.03 0.52
CA PRO A 31 -8.95 6.41 0.96
C PRO A 31 -7.57 6.77 1.52
N HIS A 32 -6.85 5.83 2.14
CA HIS A 32 -5.48 6.07 2.60
C HIS A 32 -4.50 6.28 1.44
N ILE A 33 -4.52 5.41 0.43
CA ILE A 33 -3.67 5.52 -0.76
C ILE A 33 -4.06 6.75 -1.59
N ASP A 34 -5.36 7.04 -1.73
CA ASP A 34 -5.84 8.25 -2.40
C ASP A 34 -5.29 9.51 -1.71
N TRP A 35 -5.30 9.56 -0.38
CA TRP A 35 -4.72 10.66 0.37
C TRP A 35 -3.21 10.80 0.15
N ILE A 36 -2.44 9.70 0.24
CA ILE A 36 -0.98 9.70 0.03
C ILE A 36 -0.62 10.22 -1.37
N ILE A 37 -1.30 9.73 -2.40
CA ILE A 37 -1.04 10.15 -3.78
C ILE A 37 -1.40 11.62 -3.97
N ASN A 38 -2.54 12.06 -3.42
CA ASN A 38 -2.95 13.47 -3.50
C ASN A 38 -1.98 14.41 -2.76
N ASP A 39 -1.26 13.92 -1.76
CA ASP A 39 -0.23 14.68 -1.03
C ASP A 39 1.13 14.71 -1.77
N GLY A 40 1.23 14.08 -2.95
CA GLY A 40 2.37 14.20 -3.85
C GLY A 40 3.37 13.03 -3.79
N ALA A 41 2.96 11.86 -3.32
CA ALA A 41 3.79 10.66 -3.45
C ALA A 41 3.96 10.24 -4.92
N ASP A 42 5.19 9.90 -5.31
CA ASP A 42 5.55 9.43 -6.65
C ASP A 42 5.52 7.90 -6.77
N ALA A 43 5.45 7.20 -5.64
CA ALA A 43 5.31 5.75 -5.53
C ALA A 43 4.73 5.37 -4.16
N ILE A 44 4.20 4.16 -4.05
CA ILE A 44 3.78 3.58 -2.78
C ILE A 44 4.51 2.25 -2.50
N SER A 45 4.78 1.98 -1.23
CA SER A 45 5.33 0.72 -0.75
C SER A 45 4.39 0.09 0.28
N PRO A 46 3.43 -0.75 -0.17
CA PRO A 46 2.62 -1.55 0.72
C PRO A 46 3.42 -2.72 1.31
N LEU A 47 2.99 -3.21 2.47
CA LEU A 47 3.56 -4.38 3.15
C LEU A 47 5.06 -4.22 3.51
N GLY A 48 5.52 -2.99 3.73
CA GLY A 48 6.78 -2.72 4.42
C GLY A 48 6.65 -2.90 5.95
N SER A 49 7.69 -2.56 6.71
CA SER A 49 7.63 -2.59 8.18
C SER A 49 6.46 -1.75 8.73
N SER A 50 6.21 -0.59 8.13
CA SER A 50 5.06 0.29 8.47
C SER A 50 3.71 -0.23 7.97
N GLY A 51 3.69 -1.28 7.15
CA GLY A 51 2.47 -2.01 6.78
C GLY A 51 2.26 -3.26 7.63
N GLU A 52 3.02 -3.41 8.72
CA GLU A 52 2.90 -4.50 9.70
C GLU A 52 2.96 -5.92 9.10
N PHE A 53 3.66 -6.12 7.97
CA PHE A 53 3.63 -7.40 7.25
C PHE A 53 4.04 -8.60 8.12
N ALA A 54 4.91 -8.39 9.10
CA ALA A 54 5.38 -9.42 10.02
C ALA A 54 4.26 -10.00 10.92
N ALA A 55 3.19 -9.23 11.15
CA ALA A 55 2.02 -9.66 11.93
C ALA A 55 0.93 -10.33 11.07
N LEU A 56 1.13 -10.41 9.75
CA LEU A 56 0.16 -10.95 8.80
C LEU A 56 0.55 -12.34 8.32
N GLU A 57 -0.44 -13.21 8.17
CA GLU A 57 -0.33 -14.45 7.41
C GLU A 57 -0.13 -14.15 5.92
N VAL A 58 0.44 -15.11 5.18
CA VAL A 58 0.70 -14.94 3.73
C VAL A 58 -0.60 -14.67 2.96
N THR A 59 -1.71 -15.28 3.35
CA THR A 59 -3.03 -15.05 2.75
C THR A 59 -3.51 -13.62 2.96
N ASP A 60 -3.27 -13.05 4.13
CA ASP A 60 -3.65 -11.67 4.46
C ASP A 60 -2.79 -10.67 3.71
N ARG A 61 -1.48 -10.92 3.60
CA ARG A 61 -0.58 -10.12 2.77
C ARG A 61 -1.05 -10.05 1.31
N LYS A 62 -1.51 -11.18 0.74
CA LYS A 62 -2.05 -11.20 -0.63
C LYS A 62 -3.29 -10.32 -0.76
N ARG A 63 -4.23 -10.43 0.18
CA ARG A 63 -5.46 -9.62 0.18
C ARG A 63 -5.17 -8.12 0.32
N VAL A 64 -4.21 -7.75 1.18
CA VAL A 64 -3.74 -6.37 1.33
C VAL A 64 -3.10 -5.87 0.04
N LEU A 65 -2.24 -6.67 -0.60
CA LEU A 65 -1.61 -6.31 -1.85
C LEU A 65 -2.63 -6.14 -2.98
N GLU A 66 -3.59 -7.04 -3.12
CA GLU A 66 -4.68 -6.96 -4.10
C GLU A 66 -5.49 -5.66 -3.91
N ALA A 67 -5.89 -5.35 -2.67
CA ALA A 67 -6.62 -4.12 -2.36
C ALA A 67 -5.78 -2.86 -2.62
N ALA A 68 -4.47 -2.89 -2.33
CA ALA A 68 -3.56 -1.78 -2.61
C ALA A 68 -3.36 -1.56 -4.12
N LEU A 69 -3.27 -2.63 -4.91
CA LEU A 69 -3.18 -2.57 -6.37
C LEU A 69 -4.47 -2.02 -7.00
N GLU A 70 -5.62 -2.51 -6.55
CA GLU A 70 -6.93 -2.01 -6.98
C GLU A 70 -7.09 -0.53 -6.64
N ALA A 71 -6.75 -0.15 -5.41
CA ALA A 71 -6.75 1.23 -4.97
C ALA A 71 -5.84 2.08 -5.87
N ASN A 72 -4.56 1.70 -6.04
CA ASN A 72 -3.59 2.46 -6.83
C ASN A 72 -4.02 2.62 -8.30
N SER A 73 -4.56 1.59 -8.93
CA SER A 73 -5.05 1.64 -10.32
C SER A 73 -4.04 2.19 -11.33
N GLY A 74 -2.74 1.96 -11.08
CA GLY A 74 -1.64 2.41 -11.96
C GLY A 74 -1.37 3.91 -11.95
N ARG A 75 -1.79 4.63 -10.90
CA ARG A 75 -1.54 6.07 -10.76
C ARG A 75 -0.07 6.39 -10.48
N VAL A 76 0.57 5.58 -9.63
CA VAL A 76 2.01 5.65 -9.29
C VAL A 76 2.66 4.27 -9.28
#